data_AF-G0QEY9-F1
#
_entry.id   AF-G0QEY9-F1
#
_cell.length_a   1.000
_cell.length_b   1.000
_cell.length_c   1.000
_cell.angle_alpha   90.00
_cell.angle_beta   90.00
_cell.angle_gamma   90.00
#
_symmetry.space_group_name_H-M   'P 1'
#
loop_
_entity.id
_entity.type
_entity.pdbx_description
1 polymer ?
#
loop_
_entity_poly.entity_id
_entity_poly.type
_entity_poly.pdbx_seq_one_letter_code
_entity_poly.pdbx_strand_id
1 'polypeptide(L)'
;SVATMALTTVNDPSSYGVAKLKGRTILGFEEKPSSGEEPSRLINAGTYILEPEVFDYLETGSLEDVFETLSDVRKLSGYIYGGDWKDFSK
;
A
#
# COMPACT_ATOMS: atom_id res chain seq x y z
N SER A 1 -7.83 -7.64 -9.69
CA SER A 1 -7.20 -6.54 -8.95
C SER A 1 -7.33 -5.30 -9.80
N VAL A 2 -7.53 -4.12 -9.23
CA VAL A 2 -7.49 -2.83 -9.95
C VAL A 2 -6.12 -2.16 -9.81
N ALA A 3 -5.44 -2.39 -8.70
CA ALA A 3 -4.07 -1.93 -8.48
C ALA A 3 -3.20 -3.05 -7.91
N THR A 4 -1.91 -3.02 -8.22
CA THR A 4 -0.87 -3.80 -7.56
C THR A 4 0.20 -2.86 -7.03
N MET A 5 0.44 -2.90 -5.72
CA MET A 5 1.44 -2.11 -5.01
C MET A 5 2.70 -2.93 -4.78
N ALA A 6 3.86 -2.36 -5.12
CA ALA A 6 5.13 -2.89 -4.66
C ALA A 6 5.26 -2.63 -3.16
N LEU A 7 5.60 -3.68 -2.40
CA LEU A 7 5.78 -3.65 -0.97
C LEU A 7 7.23 -3.96 -0.63
N THR A 8 7.76 -3.32 0.40
CA THR A 8 9.04 -3.69 1.02
C THR A 8 8.94 -3.73 2.54
N THR A 9 9.90 -4.34 3.20
CA THR A 9 9.93 -4.41 4.67
C THR A 9 10.86 -3.34 5.24
N VAL A 10 10.41 -2.62 6.26
CA VAL A 10 11.23 -1.66 7.02
C VAL A 10 11.12 -1.90 8.51
N ASN A 11 12.11 -1.43 9.28
CA ASN A 11 12.09 -1.55 10.74
C ASN A 11 11.05 -0.61 11.37
N ASP A 12 10.99 0.64 10.90
CA ASP A 12 10.07 1.67 11.37
C ASP A 12 9.18 2.16 10.21
N PRO A 13 7.90 1.75 10.18
CA PRO A 13 6.96 2.08 9.13
C PRO A 13 6.14 3.35 9.40
N SER A 14 6.34 4.04 10.54
CA SER A 14 5.49 5.17 11.00
C SER A 14 5.36 6.33 10.01
N SER A 15 6.30 6.47 9.07
CA SER A 15 6.29 7.51 8.05
C SER A 15 5.66 7.10 6.72
N TYR A 16 5.12 5.88 6.63
CA TYR A 16 4.70 5.25 5.37
C TYR A 16 3.29 4.66 5.47
N GLY A 17 2.68 4.43 4.32
CA GLY A 17 1.50 3.56 4.22
C GLY A 17 1.85 2.10 4.44
N VAL A 18 1.10 1.42 5.31
CA VAL A 18 1.37 0.06 5.77
C VAL A 18 0.27 -0.89 5.31
N ALA A 19 0.67 -2.00 4.70
CA ALA A 19 -0.25 -2.98 4.14
C ALA A 19 -0.36 -4.24 5.02
N LYS A 20 -1.58 -4.75 5.19
CA LYS A 20 -1.82 -6.10 5.73
C LYS A 20 -2.03 -7.08 4.59
N LEU A 21 -1.14 -8.06 4.43
CA LEU A 21 -1.16 -8.97 3.27
C LEU A 21 -1.66 -10.38 3.63
N LYS A 22 -2.48 -10.97 2.76
CA LYS A 22 -2.78 -12.42 2.75
C LYS A 22 -2.61 -12.98 1.35
N GLY A 23 -1.60 -13.82 1.15
CA GLY A 23 -1.19 -14.23 -0.18
C GLY A 23 -0.72 -13.01 -0.98
N ARG A 24 -1.43 -12.67 -2.06
CA ARG A 24 -1.17 -11.45 -2.84
C ARG A 24 -2.19 -10.34 -2.59
N THR A 25 -3.23 -10.59 -1.80
CA THR A 25 -4.30 -9.60 -1.57
C THR A 25 -3.95 -8.74 -0.36
N ILE A 26 -3.99 -7.43 -0.53
CA ILE A 26 -3.92 -6.48 0.59
C ILE A 26 -5.32 -6.42 1.22
N LEU A 27 -5.42 -6.79 2.50
CA LEU A 27 -6.66 -6.85 3.26
C LEU A 27 -7.00 -5.55 4.00
N GLY A 28 -6.03 -4.63 4.07
CA GLY A 28 -6.13 -3.32 4.69
C GLY A 28 -4.86 -2.53 4.40
N PHE A 29 -5.01 -1.22 4.22
CA PHE A 29 -3.94 -0.27 3.98
C PHE A 29 -4.18 0.96 4.86
N GLU A 30 -3.16 1.38 5.60
CA GLU A 30 -3.26 2.51 6.54
C GLU A 30 -2.07 3.46 6.33
N GLU A 31 -2.35 4.73 6.05
CA GLU A 31 -1.32 5.74 5.85
C GLU A 31 -0.79 6.26 7.19
N LYS A 32 0.51 6.10 7.44
CA LYS A 32 1.21 6.59 8.64
C LYS A 32 0.50 6.18 9.93
N PRO A 33 0.36 4.86 10.17
CA PRO A 33 -0.31 4.35 11.37
C PRO A 33 0.35 4.86 12.64
N SER A 34 -0.46 4.95 13.70
CA SER A 34 0.04 5.29 15.03
C SER A 34 1.04 4.24 15.52
N SER A 35 2.05 4.69 16.26
CA SER A 35 3.09 3.78 16.76
C SER A 35 2.50 2.69 17.66
N GLY A 36 2.78 1.43 17.33
CA GLY A 36 2.27 0.25 18.03
C GLY A 36 0.95 -0.29 17.49
N GLU A 37 0.29 0.42 16.56
CA GLU A 37 -0.94 -0.01 15.91
C GLU A 37 -0.70 -0.51 14.47
N GLU A 38 0.55 -0.54 14.02
CA GLU A 38 0.87 -0.81 12.63
C GLU A 38 0.49 -2.26 12.25
N PRO A 39 -0.26 -2.47 11.16
CA PRO A 39 -0.79 -3.80 10.84
C PRO A 39 0.28 -4.79 10.38
N SER A 40 1.45 -4.29 9.97
CA SER A 40 2.62 -5.08 9.60
C SER A 40 3.88 -4.20 9.50
N ARG A 41 4.99 -4.76 9.00
CA ARG A 41 6.20 -4.03 8.60
C ARG A 41 6.32 -3.84 7.08
N LEU A 42 5.29 -4.22 6.32
CA LEU A 42 5.23 -4.09 4.86
C LEU A 42 4.70 -2.71 4.51
N ILE A 43 5.57 -1.89 3.93
CA ILE A 43 5.21 -0.53 3.50
C ILE A 43 4.96 -0.46 2.01
N ASN A 44 4.19 0.54 1.60
CA ASN A 44 4.10 1.01 0.24
C ASN A 44 5.49 1.48 -0.25
N ALA A 45 6.04 0.82 -1.27
CA ALA A 45 7.33 1.16 -1.83
C ALA A 45 7.27 2.30 -2.88
N GLY A 46 6.10 2.87 -3.13
CA GLY A 46 5.91 4.00 -4.04
C GLY A 46 5.87 3.64 -5.53
N THR A 47 5.65 2.36 -5.87
CA THR A 47 5.58 1.88 -7.26
C THR A 47 4.36 1.00 -7.45
N TYR A 48 3.65 1.22 -8.55
CA TYR A 48 2.33 0.62 -8.78
C TYR A 48 2.15 0.15 -10.22
N ILE A 49 1.35 -0.89 -10.40
CA ILE A 49 0.71 -1.24 -11.67
C ILE A 49 -0.78 -1.02 -11.49
N LEU A 50 -1.38 -0.20 -12.35
CA LEU A 50 -2.77 0.23 -12.23
C LEU A 50 -3.53 -0.16 -13.50
N GLU A 51 -4.71 -0.74 -13.32
CA GLU A 51 -5.68 -0.93 -14.39
C GLU A 51 -6.48 0.38 -14.58
N PRO A 52 -7.02 0.66 -15.79
CA PRO A 52 -7.78 1.88 -16.06
C PRO A 52 -8.94 2.14 -15.10
N GLU A 53 -9.57 1.09 -14.56
CA GLU A 53 -10.65 1.18 -13.57
C GLU A 53 -10.24 1.90 -12.28
N VAL A 54 -8.94 2.15 -12.05
CA VAL A 54 -8.49 2.99 -10.93
C VAL A 54 -9.06 4.41 -11.01
N PHE A 55 -9.33 4.92 -12.22
CA PHE A 55 -9.91 6.26 -12.40
C PHE A 55 -11.33 6.39 -11.86
N ASP A 56 -12.07 5.28 -11.75
CA ASP A 56 -13.41 5.25 -11.15
C ASP A 56 -13.37 5.49 -9.62
N TYR A 57 -12.20 5.35 -9.01
CA TYR A 57 -11.98 5.57 -7.57
C TYR A 57 -11.29 6.91 -7.27
N LEU A 58 -10.72 7.56 -8.29
CA LEU A 58 -9.97 8.82 -8.15
C LEU A 58 -10.86 10.06 -7.99
N GLU A 59 -12.18 9.90 -7.99
CA GLU A 59 -13.10 11.01 -7.68
C GLU A 59 -13.00 11.47 -6.21
N THR A 60 -12.43 10.64 -5.34
CA THR A 60 -12.27 10.91 -3.91
C THR A 60 -10.79 10.92 -3.51
N GLY A 61 -10.23 12.12 -3.34
CA GLY A 61 -9.03 12.33 -2.52
C GLY A 61 -7.68 11.96 -3.14
N SER A 62 -6.75 11.64 -2.25
CA SER A 62 -5.36 11.27 -2.54
C SER A 62 -5.25 9.83 -3.05
N LEU A 63 -4.08 9.44 -3.56
CA LEU A 63 -3.86 8.07 -4.03
C LEU A 63 -3.91 7.07 -2.86
N GLU A 64 -3.53 7.52 -1.67
CA GLU A 64 -3.61 6.78 -0.41
C GLU A 64 -5.07 6.44 -0.07
N ASP A 65 -5.99 7.41 -0.21
CA ASP A 65 -7.43 7.21 0.01
C ASP A 65 -8.01 6.16 -0.98
N VAL A 66 -7.52 6.19 -2.22
CA VAL A 66 -7.88 5.19 -3.24
C VAL A 66 -7.37 3.81 -2.83
N PHE A 67 -6.14 3.68 -2.32
CA PHE A 67 -5.60 2.40 -1.89
C PHE A 67 -6.30 1.83 -0.66
N GLU A 68 -6.67 2.67 0.31
CA GLU A 68 -7.50 2.27 1.45
C GLU A 68 -8.82 1.68 0.95
N THR A 69 -9.54 2.42 0.10
CA THR A 69 -10.80 1.97 -0.52
C THR A 69 -10.65 0.66 -1.28
N LEU A 70 -9.62 0.53 -2.13
CA LEU A 70 -9.36 -0.68 -2.90
C LEU A 70 -8.99 -1.87 -2.01
N SER A 71 -8.36 -1.63 -0.85
CA SER A 71 -8.04 -2.67 0.12
C SER A 71 -9.30 -3.21 0.81
N ASP A 72 -10.25 -2.34 1.15
CA ASP A 72 -11.53 -2.72 1.77
C ASP A 72 -12.36 -3.62 0.85
N VAL A 73 -12.43 -3.26 -0.44
CA VAL A 73 -13.15 -4.05 -1.46
C VAL A 73 -12.32 -5.17 -2.09
N ARG A 74 -11.11 -5.44 -1.56
CA ARG A 74 -10.21 -6.53 -1.98
C ARG A 74 -9.81 -6.48 -3.45
N LYS A 75 -9.69 -5.27 -3.99
CA LYS A 75 -9.18 -4.99 -5.34
C LYS A 75 -7.75 -4.45 -5.35
N LEU A 76 -7.09 -4.36 -4.21
CA LEU A 76 -5.67 -4.04 -4.10
C LEU A 76 -4.81 -5.30 -3.88
N SER A 77 -3.81 -5.49 -4.73
CA SER A 77 -2.81 -6.57 -4.59
C SER A 77 -1.46 -6.02 -4.14
N GLY A 78 -0.67 -6.86 -3.47
CA GLY A 78 0.69 -6.56 -3.06
C GLY A 78 1.70 -7.48 -3.75
N TYR A 79 2.84 -6.92 -4.12
CA TYR A 79 4.03 -7.66 -4.55
C TYR A 79 5.20 -7.32 -3.63
N ILE A 80 5.70 -8.31 -2.88
CA ILE A 80 6.84 -8.11 -2.00
C ILE A 80 8.11 -8.07 -2.85
N TYR A 81 8.76 -6.91 -2.89
CA TYR A 81 10.06 -6.72 -3.51
C TYR A 81 11.15 -6.97 -2.47
N GLY A 82 12.03 -7.94 -2.76
CA GLY A 82 13.12 -8.36 -1.87
C GLY A 82 14.50 -7.81 -2.22
N GLY A 83 14.59 -6.88 -3.17
CA GLY A 83 15.85 -6.23 -3.54
C GLY A 83 16.08 -4.92 -2.78
N ASP A 84 17.14 -4.21 -3.17
CA ASP A 84 17.46 -2.92 -2.58
C ASP A 84 16.38 -1.88 -2.90
N TRP A 85 15.79 -1.31 -1.86
CA TRP A 85 14.84 -0.21 -1.96
C TRP A 85 15.38 0.98 -1.17
N LYS A 86 15.19 2.17 -1.71
CA LYS A 86 15.63 3.41 -1.08
C LYS A 86 14.63 4.52 -1.32
N ASP A 87 14.25 5.16 -0.23
CA ASP A 87 13.47 6.38 -0.22
C ASP A 87 14.42 7.58 -0.14
N PHE A 88 14.20 8.58 -1.00
CA PHE A 88 14.99 9.82 -1.08
C PHE A 88 14.19 11.05 -0.61
N SER A 89 12.95 10.85 -0.14
CA SER A 89 12.12 11.92 0.40
C SER A 89 12.39 12.23 1.87
N LYS A 90 13.26 11.44 2.53
CA LYS A 90 13.79 11.66 3.87
C LYS A 90 15.22 12.23 3.84
#